data_AF-A0A2S1Q6S6-F1
#
_entry.id   AF-A0A2S1Q6S6-F1
#
_cell.length_a   1.000
_cell.length_b   1.000
_cell.length_c   1.000
_cell.angle_alpha   90.00
_cell.angle_beta   90.00
_cell.angle_gamma   90.00
#
_symmetry.space_group_name_H-M   'P 1'
#
loop_
_entity.id
_entity.type
_entity.pdbx_description
1 polymer ?
#
loop_
_entity_poly.entity_id
_entity_poly.type
_entity_poly.pdbx_seq_one_letter_code
_entity_poly.pdbx_strand_id
1 'polypeptide(L)'
;MTAPLEQVQIDHTVIDLIVVDDRDRQPIGRPYLTLAIDVFTRCVLGMVVTLEAPSAVSVGLCLVHVACDKRPWLEGLNVEMDWQMSGKPLLLYLDNAAEFKSEALRRGCEQHGIRLDYRPLGQPHYGGIVERIIGTAMQMIHDELPGTTFSNPDQRGDYDSENKAALTLRELERWLTLAVGTYHGSVHNGLLQPPAARWAEAVARVGVPAVVTRATSFLVDFLPILRRTLTRTGFVIDHIHYYADGHCCK
;
A
#
# COMPACT_ATOMS: atom_id res chain seq x y z
N MET A 1 19.02 6.44 10.70
CA MET A 1 17.66 6.39 11.26
C MET A 1 17.72 5.89 12.68
N THR A 2 17.01 6.56 13.58
CA THR A 2 17.08 6.37 15.04
C THR A 2 15.74 6.06 15.69
N ALA A 3 14.64 6.26 14.97
CA ALA A 3 13.28 6.04 15.43
C ALA A 3 12.35 5.52 14.31
N PRO A 4 11.22 4.89 14.66
CA PRO A 4 10.22 4.46 13.69
C PRO A 4 9.60 5.68 12.99
N LEU A 5 9.10 5.47 11.77
CA LEU A 5 8.48 6.48 10.91
C LEU A 5 9.43 7.59 10.44
N GLU A 6 10.72 7.56 10.79
CA GLU A 6 11.69 8.56 10.30
C GLU A 6 11.85 8.51 8.78
N GLN A 7 11.84 7.31 8.21
CA GLN A 7 11.91 7.08 6.77
C GLN A 7 11.14 5.81 6.43
N VAL A 8 10.19 5.97 5.52
CA VAL A 8 9.35 4.89 5.00
C VAL A 8 9.65 4.73 3.52
N GLN A 9 9.84 3.49 3.08
CA GLN A 9 9.92 3.15 1.67
C GLN A 9 8.57 2.63 1.21
N ILE A 10 8.13 3.08 0.04
CA ILE A 10 6.94 2.56 -0.64
C ILE A 10 7.38 2.06 -2.00
N ASP A 11 6.86 0.90 -2.39
CA ASP A 11 7.10 0.31 -3.69
C ASP A 11 5.86 -0.46 -4.15
N HIS A 12 5.78 -0.70 -5.46
CA HIS A 12 4.70 -1.40 -6.10
C HIS A 12 5.24 -2.64 -6.82
N THR A 13 4.51 -3.74 -6.78
CA THR A 13 4.81 -4.93 -7.59
C THR A 13 3.54 -5.54 -8.14
N VAL A 14 3.63 -6.20 -9.29
CA VAL A 14 2.56 -7.11 -9.72
C VAL A 14 2.69 -8.38 -8.89
N ILE A 15 1.58 -8.87 -8.34
CA ILE A 15 1.55 -10.15 -7.64
C ILE A 15 1.60 -11.27 -8.70
N ASP A 16 2.47 -12.25 -8.50
CA ASP A 16 2.59 -13.45 -9.37
C ASP A 16 1.46 -14.47 -9.09
N LEU A 17 0.20 -14.00 -9.06
CA LEU A 17 -0.99 -14.82 -8.83
C LEU A 17 -2.20 -14.23 -9.58
N ILE A 18 -2.95 -15.10 -10.26
CA ILE A 18 -4.21 -14.71 -10.92
C ILE A 18 -5.35 -14.86 -9.91
N VAL A 19 -6.10 -13.78 -9.69
CA VAL A 19 -7.30 -13.80 -8.84
C VAL A 19 -8.55 -14.02 -9.70
N VAL A 20 -9.62 -14.48 -9.05
CA VAL A 20 -10.93 -14.68 -9.67
C VAL A 20 -11.99 -13.72 -9.12
N ASP A 21 -13.06 -13.50 -9.87
CA ASP A 21 -14.19 -12.71 -9.39
C ASP A 21 -15.01 -13.46 -8.32
N ASP A 22 -15.68 -12.71 -7.45
CA ASP A 22 -16.45 -13.28 -6.33
C ASP A 22 -17.70 -14.07 -6.77
N ARG A 23 -18.25 -13.83 -7.98
CA ARG A 23 -19.54 -14.37 -8.43
C ARG A 23 -19.39 -15.61 -9.31
N ASP A 24 -18.72 -15.44 -10.44
CA ASP A 24 -18.62 -16.46 -11.49
C ASP A 24 -17.30 -17.25 -11.41
N ARG A 25 -16.41 -16.85 -10.48
CA ARG A 25 -15.10 -17.45 -10.24
C ARG A 25 -14.22 -17.48 -11.50
N GLN A 26 -14.43 -16.51 -12.39
CA GLN A 26 -13.65 -16.34 -13.60
C GLN A 26 -12.35 -15.57 -13.28
N PRO A 27 -11.22 -15.91 -13.93
CA PRO A 27 -9.99 -15.14 -13.84
C PRO A 27 -10.20 -13.66 -14.21
N ILE A 28 -9.80 -12.75 -13.31
CA ILE A 28 -9.91 -11.29 -13.52
C ILE A 28 -8.54 -10.58 -13.59
N GLY A 29 -7.47 -11.36 -13.59
CA GLY A 29 -6.10 -10.88 -13.81
C GLY A 29 -5.23 -10.89 -12.56
N ARG A 30 -4.08 -10.25 -12.68
CA ARG A 30 -3.04 -10.19 -11.64
C ARG A 30 -3.12 -8.85 -10.91
N PRO A 31 -3.34 -8.83 -9.59
CA PRO A 31 -3.39 -7.60 -8.84
C PRO A 31 -1.99 -7.02 -8.62
N TYR A 32 -1.94 -5.72 -8.34
CA TYR A 32 -0.79 -4.99 -7.87
C TYR A 32 -0.79 -4.91 -6.35
N LEU A 33 0.36 -5.11 -5.73
CA LEU A 33 0.63 -4.85 -4.33
C LEU A 33 1.39 -3.54 -4.19
N THR A 34 0.85 -2.60 -3.44
CA THR A 34 1.57 -1.43 -2.92
C THR A 34 1.96 -1.72 -1.48
N LEU A 35 3.23 -1.62 -1.13
CA LEU A 35 3.73 -1.95 0.20
C LEU A 35 4.54 -0.79 0.79
N ALA A 36 4.27 -0.43 2.03
CA ALA A 36 5.02 0.56 2.79
C ALA A 36 5.77 -0.11 3.95
N ILE A 37 7.08 0.09 4.02
CA ILE A 37 7.96 -0.48 5.06
C ILE A 37 8.74 0.60 5.81
N ASP A 38 8.75 0.50 7.13
CA ASP A 38 9.57 1.32 8.00
C ASP A 38 11.03 0.88 7.94
N VAL A 39 11.93 1.80 7.61
CA VAL A 39 13.34 1.45 7.42
C VAL A 39 14.09 1.27 8.75
N PHE A 40 13.59 1.79 9.87
CA PHE A 40 14.26 1.60 11.16
C PHE A 40 13.94 0.24 11.79
N THR A 41 12.67 -0.15 11.77
CA THR A 41 12.12 -1.33 12.45
C THR A 41 11.89 -2.51 11.51
N ARG A 42 12.00 -2.32 10.20
CA ARG A 42 11.60 -3.29 9.16
C ARG A 42 10.13 -3.66 9.21
N CYS A 43 9.29 -3.00 10.00
CA CYS A 43 7.87 -3.30 10.02
C CYS A 43 7.21 -2.87 8.72
N VAL A 44 6.42 -3.76 8.12
CA VAL A 44 5.40 -3.34 7.14
C VAL A 44 4.39 -2.44 7.87
N LEU A 45 4.27 -1.20 7.42
CA LEU A 45 3.38 -0.20 7.99
C LEU A 45 2.01 -0.21 7.32
N GLY A 46 1.98 -0.53 6.03
CA GLY A 46 0.73 -0.71 5.33
C GLY A 46 0.86 -1.32 3.95
N MET A 47 -0.27 -1.77 3.43
CA MET A 47 -0.36 -2.37 2.11
C MET A 47 -1.71 -2.05 1.46
N VAL A 48 -1.72 -2.10 0.12
CA VAL A 48 -2.93 -1.97 -0.70
C VAL A 48 -2.81 -2.97 -1.85
N VAL A 49 -3.88 -3.73 -2.08
CA VAL A 49 -3.98 -4.68 -3.19
C VAL A 49 -5.06 -4.20 -4.14
N THR A 50 -4.73 -3.99 -5.42
CA THR A 50 -5.69 -3.47 -6.41
C THR A 50 -5.52 -4.15 -7.75
N LEU A 51 -6.59 -4.27 -8.54
CA LEU A 51 -6.48 -4.67 -9.95
C LEU A 51 -6.06 -3.51 -10.86
N GLU A 52 -6.23 -2.27 -10.39
CA GLU A 52 -5.74 -1.09 -11.09
C GLU A 52 -4.23 -0.94 -10.92
N ALA A 53 -3.58 -0.47 -11.99
CA ALA A 53 -2.16 -0.16 -11.99
C ALA A 53 -1.81 0.93 -10.95
N PRO A 54 -0.55 0.97 -10.47
CA PRO A 54 -0.10 1.95 -9.49
C PRO A 54 -0.40 3.38 -9.91
N SER A 55 -0.88 4.18 -8.96
CA SER A 55 -1.29 5.55 -9.19
C SER A 55 -1.16 6.38 -7.91
N ALA A 56 -1.33 7.70 -8.01
CA ALA A 56 -1.41 8.55 -6.82
C ALA A 56 -2.50 8.09 -5.84
N VAL A 57 -3.58 7.47 -6.35
CA VAL A 57 -4.67 6.94 -5.53
C VAL A 57 -4.21 5.73 -4.72
N SER A 58 -3.53 4.75 -5.34
CA SER A 58 -3.02 3.59 -4.59
C SER A 58 -1.99 3.97 -3.54
N VAL A 59 -1.12 4.94 -3.85
CA VAL A 59 -0.18 5.53 -2.87
C VAL A 59 -0.94 6.22 -1.73
N GLY A 60 -1.97 7.03 -2.04
CA GLY A 60 -2.80 7.69 -1.04
C GLY A 60 -3.51 6.72 -0.11
N LEU A 61 -4.10 5.65 -0.66
CA LEU A 61 -4.71 4.56 0.11
C LEU A 61 -3.67 3.86 1.00
N CYS A 62 -2.46 3.62 0.50
CA CYS A 62 -1.39 3.01 1.28
C CYS A 62 -0.99 3.92 2.46
N LEU A 63 -0.87 5.22 2.23
CA LEU A 63 -0.58 6.19 3.28
C LEU A 63 -1.70 6.28 4.33
N VAL A 64 -2.97 6.13 3.95
CA VAL A 64 -4.08 6.00 4.92
C VAL A 64 -3.85 4.77 5.80
N HIS A 65 -3.53 3.62 5.21
CA HIS A 65 -3.29 2.38 5.95
C HIS A 65 -2.06 2.47 6.88
N VAL A 66 -1.02 3.19 6.46
CA VAL A 66 0.16 3.51 7.27
C VAL A 66 -0.20 4.40 8.46
N ALA A 67 -0.96 5.48 8.21
CA ALA A 67 -1.14 6.54 9.19
C ALA A 67 -2.31 6.31 10.16
N CYS A 68 -3.28 5.45 9.79
CA CYS A 68 -4.49 5.19 10.56
C CYS A 68 -4.40 3.90 11.38
N ASP A 69 -5.31 3.79 12.34
CA ASP A 69 -5.57 2.56 13.08
C ASP A 69 -6.11 1.48 12.13
N LYS A 70 -5.46 0.31 12.15
CA LYS A 70 -5.79 -0.82 11.27
C LYS A 70 -6.88 -1.72 11.82
N ARG A 71 -7.28 -1.59 13.10
CA ARG A 71 -8.29 -2.47 13.72
C ARG A 71 -9.60 -2.55 12.93
N PRO A 72 -10.22 -1.43 12.49
CA PRO A 72 -11.46 -1.51 11.70
C PRO A 72 -11.30 -2.23 10.37
N TRP A 73 -10.12 -2.11 9.74
CA TRP A 73 -9.82 -2.78 8.49
C TRP A 73 -9.58 -4.29 8.69
N LEU A 74 -8.87 -4.68 9.75
CA LEU A 74 -8.68 -6.08 10.16
C LEU A 74 -10.00 -6.76 10.51
N GLU A 75 -10.89 -6.07 11.22
CA GLU A 75 -12.25 -6.53 11.50
C GLU A 75 -13.03 -6.78 10.21
N GLY A 76 -12.94 -5.86 9.23
CA GLY A 76 -13.53 -6.03 7.91
C GLY A 76 -12.99 -7.22 7.12
N LEU A 77 -11.76 -7.65 7.36
CA LEU A 77 -11.17 -8.86 6.78
C LEU A 77 -11.40 -10.12 7.62
N ASN A 78 -12.06 -10.01 8.77
CA ASN A 78 -12.25 -11.06 9.75
C ASN A 78 -10.90 -11.69 10.18
N VAL A 79 -9.88 -10.86 10.40
CA VAL A 79 -8.53 -11.25 10.83
C VAL A 79 -8.30 -10.83 12.28
N GLU A 80 -8.01 -11.80 13.14
CA GLU A 80 -7.61 -11.57 14.53
C GLU A 80 -6.09 -11.48 14.62
N MET A 81 -5.58 -10.26 14.59
CA MET A 81 -4.15 -9.95 14.59
C MET A 81 -3.94 -8.58 15.21
N ASP A 82 -2.79 -8.38 15.84
CA ASP A 82 -2.38 -7.06 16.29
C ASP A 82 -1.37 -6.42 15.32
N TRP A 83 -1.82 -5.42 14.57
CA TRP A 83 -0.98 -4.63 13.66
C TRP A 83 -0.85 -3.19 14.20
N GLN A 84 -0.06 -3.05 15.26
CA GLN A 84 0.06 -1.82 16.04
C GLN A 84 0.70 -0.64 15.29
N MET A 85 1.54 -0.93 14.28
CA MET A 85 2.38 0.06 13.63
C MET A 85 1.55 1.07 12.86
N SER A 86 1.41 2.27 13.40
CA SER A 86 0.61 3.35 12.80
C SER A 86 1.25 4.70 13.05
N GLY A 87 1.11 5.62 12.10
CA GLY A 87 1.48 7.02 12.26
C GLY A 87 2.02 7.64 10.97
N LYS A 88 2.11 8.96 10.95
CA LYS A 88 2.61 9.70 9.78
C LYS A 88 4.13 9.54 9.65
N PRO A 89 4.65 9.17 8.47
CA PRO A 89 6.08 9.21 8.20
C PRO A 89 6.64 10.64 8.26
N LEU A 90 7.90 10.79 8.67
CA LEU A 90 8.63 12.06 8.54
C LEU A 90 9.19 12.25 7.13
N LEU A 91 9.51 11.14 6.45
CA LEU A 91 10.05 11.12 5.11
C LEU A 91 9.60 9.86 4.36
N LEU A 92 9.15 10.04 3.12
CA LEU A 92 8.99 8.96 2.16
C LEU A 92 10.21 8.93 1.26
N TYR A 93 10.83 7.76 1.15
CA TYR A 93 11.95 7.51 0.24
C TYR A 93 11.48 6.61 -0.90
N LEU A 94 11.30 7.21 -2.06
CA LEU A 94 10.55 6.64 -3.17
C LEU A 94 11.45 6.41 -4.38
N ASP A 95 11.03 5.52 -5.28
CA ASP A 95 11.66 5.45 -6.59
C ASP A 95 11.25 6.63 -7.49
N ASN A 96 11.68 6.60 -8.75
CA ASN A 96 11.45 7.70 -9.69
C ASN A 96 10.18 7.55 -10.55
N ALA A 97 9.28 6.63 -10.22
CA ALA A 97 8.04 6.38 -10.94
C ALA A 97 7.11 7.62 -10.95
N ALA A 98 6.19 7.64 -11.92
CA ALA A 98 5.40 8.84 -12.23
C ALA A 98 4.39 9.17 -11.11
N GLU A 99 3.80 8.14 -10.50
CA GLU A 99 2.86 8.21 -9.38
C GLU A 99 3.48 8.90 -8.16
N PHE A 100 4.76 8.63 -7.87
CA PHE A 100 5.48 9.28 -6.78
C PHE A 100 5.88 10.73 -7.08
N LYS A 101 5.81 11.14 -8.35
CA LYS A 101 6.03 12.52 -8.80
C LYS A 101 4.72 13.27 -9.06
N SER A 102 3.58 12.68 -8.70
CA SER A 102 2.27 13.29 -8.91
C SER A 102 2.09 14.57 -8.08
N GLU A 103 1.30 15.50 -8.61
CA GLU A 103 0.90 16.72 -7.88
C GLU A 103 0.15 16.36 -6.59
N ALA A 104 -0.71 15.35 -6.66
CA ALA A 104 -1.52 14.89 -5.54
C ALA A 104 -0.66 14.41 -4.36
N LEU A 105 0.37 13.59 -4.62
CA LEU A 105 1.29 13.14 -3.57
C LEU A 105 2.08 14.30 -2.97
N ARG A 106 2.66 15.18 -3.82
CA ARG A 106 3.40 16.37 -3.33
C ARG A 106 2.55 17.24 -2.42
N ARG A 107 1.32 17.55 -2.83
CA ARG A 107 0.38 18.35 -2.05
C ARG A 107 0.03 17.70 -0.72
N GLY A 108 -0.34 16.42 -0.74
CA GLY A 108 -0.70 15.70 0.48
C GLY A 108 0.48 15.62 1.46
N CYS A 109 1.69 15.38 0.95
CA CYS A 109 2.91 15.38 1.76
C CYS A 109 3.19 16.74 2.38
N GLU A 110 3.11 17.83 1.61
CA GLU A 110 3.28 19.20 2.10
C GLU A 110 2.26 19.55 3.20
N GLN A 111 0.97 19.25 2.97
CA GLN A 111 -0.12 19.48 3.92
C GLN A 111 0.10 18.76 5.25
N HIS A 112 0.72 17.58 5.22
CA HIS A 112 0.90 16.72 6.40
C HIS A 112 2.29 16.77 7.01
N GLY A 113 3.19 17.60 6.47
CA GLY A 113 4.58 17.75 6.95
C GLY A 113 5.47 16.53 6.65
N ILE A 114 5.14 15.77 5.61
CA ILE A 114 5.88 14.57 5.19
C ILE A 114 6.88 15.00 4.11
N ARG A 115 8.17 14.75 4.33
CA ARG A 115 9.20 15.05 3.31
C ARG A 115 9.20 13.98 2.22
N LEU A 116 9.48 14.39 0.99
CA LEU A 116 9.70 13.48 -0.13
C LEU A 116 11.18 13.47 -0.48
N ASP A 117 11.74 12.27 -0.62
CA ASP A 117 13.09 12.05 -1.12
C ASP A 117 13.07 10.89 -2.12
N TYR A 118 13.97 10.93 -3.10
CA TYR A 118 13.94 10.04 -4.25
C TYR A 118 15.28 9.35 -4.45
N ARG A 119 15.23 8.09 -4.91
CA ARG A 119 16.44 7.35 -5.29
C ARG A 119 17.26 8.13 -6.33
N PRO A 120 18.60 8.14 -6.26
CA PRO A 120 19.43 8.67 -7.33
C PRO A 120 19.15 7.98 -8.67
N LEU A 121 19.17 8.74 -9.77
CA LEU A 121 18.97 8.17 -11.10
C LEU A 121 20.09 7.17 -11.44
N GLY A 122 19.72 5.99 -11.93
CA GLY A 122 20.67 4.99 -12.42
C GLY A 122 21.40 4.15 -11.36
N GLN A 123 21.01 4.21 -10.08
CA GLN A 123 21.60 3.38 -9.02
C GLN A 123 20.58 2.43 -8.38
N PRO A 124 20.53 1.14 -8.79
CA PRO A 124 19.51 0.20 -8.34
C PRO A 124 19.64 -0.24 -6.86
N HIS A 125 20.76 0.04 -6.18
CA HIS A 125 21.06 -0.55 -4.86
C HIS A 125 20.34 0.10 -3.66
N TYR A 126 19.61 1.20 -3.84
CA TYR A 126 19.05 1.98 -2.71
C TYR A 126 17.64 1.52 -2.26
N GLY A 127 17.02 0.57 -2.97
CA GLY A 127 15.71 0.00 -2.65
C GLY A 127 15.72 -1.32 -1.89
N GLY A 128 16.89 -1.84 -1.52
CA GLY A 128 17.05 -3.23 -1.11
C GLY A 128 16.29 -3.68 0.15
N ILE A 129 15.58 -2.81 0.86
CA ILE A 129 14.73 -3.20 2.00
C ILE A 129 13.32 -3.51 1.51
N VAL A 130 12.66 -2.57 0.84
CA VAL A 130 11.31 -2.78 0.28
C VAL A 130 11.33 -3.88 -0.79
N GLU A 131 12.36 -3.92 -1.62
CA GLU A 131 12.56 -4.99 -2.61
C GLU A 131 12.73 -6.37 -1.95
N ARG A 132 13.44 -6.44 -0.82
CA ARG A 132 13.64 -7.72 -0.11
C ARG A 132 12.34 -8.25 0.48
N ILE A 133 11.55 -7.40 1.13
CA ILE A 133 10.27 -7.85 1.71
C ILE A 133 9.27 -8.21 0.61
N ILE A 134 9.27 -7.50 -0.52
CA ILE A 134 8.48 -7.87 -1.70
C ILE A 134 8.91 -9.25 -2.21
N GLY A 135 10.21 -9.49 -2.36
CA GLY A 135 10.73 -10.81 -2.75
C GLY A 135 10.32 -11.92 -1.79
N THR A 136 10.37 -11.67 -0.48
CA THR A 136 9.87 -12.62 0.54
C THR A 136 8.37 -12.90 0.37
N ALA A 137 7.55 -11.87 0.16
CA ALA A 137 6.12 -12.04 -0.06
C ALA A 137 5.83 -12.86 -1.33
N MET A 138 6.53 -12.59 -2.43
CA MET A 138 6.37 -13.36 -3.67
C MET A 138 6.77 -14.82 -3.49
N GLN A 139 7.86 -15.09 -2.75
CA GLN A 139 8.27 -16.46 -2.46
C GLN A 139 7.19 -17.20 -1.64
N MET A 140 6.64 -16.58 -0.60
CA MET A 140 5.55 -17.18 0.18
C MET A 140 4.31 -17.44 -0.68
N ILE A 141 3.95 -16.52 -1.58
CA ILE A 141 2.83 -16.71 -2.52
C ILE A 141 3.08 -17.94 -3.40
N HIS A 142 4.29 -18.07 -3.96
CA HIS A 142 4.66 -19.22 -4.79
C HIS A 142 4.63 -20.55 -4.03
N ASP A 143 5.03 -20.54 -2.77
CA ASP A 143 5.14 -21.76 -1.96
C ASP A 143 3.79 -22.20 -1.38
N GLU A 144 2.89 -21.27 -1.07
CA GLU A 144 1.68 -21.56 -0.28
C GLU A 144 0.36 -21.44 -1.08
N LEU A 145 0.31 -20.68 -2.18
CA LEU A 145 -0.94 -20.38 -2.89
C LEU A 145 -1.08 -21.10 -4.24
N PRO A 146 -2.30 -21.53 -4.60
CA PRO A 146 -2.61 -22.01 -5.96
C PRO A 146 -2.76 -20.84 -6.95
N GLY A 147 -2.65 -21.11 -8.26
CA GLY A 147 -2.88 -20.11 -9.32
C GLY A 147 -1.72 -19.13 -9.53
N THR A 148 -0.52 -19.53 -9.09
CA THR A 148 0.69 -18.71 -9.19
C THR A 148 1.25 -18.73 -10.60
N THR A 149 1.79 -17.59 -11.04
CA THR A 149 2.43 -17.44 -12.34
C THR A 149 3.94 -17.38 -12.14
N PHE A 150 4.63 -18.51 -12.29
CA PHE A 150 6.09 -18.54 -12.15
C PHE A 150 6.75 -17.65 -13.21
N SER A 151 7.75 -16.87 -12.79
CA SER A 151 8.44 -15.88 -13.63
C SER A 151 9.35 -16.53 -14.69
N ASN A 152 9.61 -17.85 -14.62
CA ASN A 152 10.47 -18.58 -15.54
C ASN A 152 9.66 -19.37 -16.60
N PRO A 153 9.83 -19.11 -17.90
CA PRO A 153 9.21 -19.89 -18.99
C PRO A 153 9.43 -21.40 -18.88
N ASP A 154 10.58 -21.86 -18.37
CA ASP A 154 10.89 -23.29 -18.21
C ASP A 154 10.13 -23.94 -17.03
N GLN A 155 9.77 -23.16 -16.00
CA GLN A 155 8.87 -23.61 -14.92
C GLN A 155 7.40 -23.52 -15.32
N ARG A 156 7.10 -22.73 -16.35
CA ARG A 156 5.74 -22.46 -16.82
C ARG A 156 5.13 -23.66 -17.55
N GLY A 157 5.94 -24.49 -18.23
CA GLY A 157 5.54 -25.80 -18.79
C GLY A 157 4.10 -25.89 -19.31
N ASP A 158 3.39 -26.97 -18.95
CA ASP A 158 1.94 -27.16 -19.13
C ASP A 158 1.11 -26.61 -17.92
N TYR A 159 1.66 -25.68 -17.13
CA TYR A 159 1.00 -25.21 -15.92
C TYR A 159 -0.06 -24.15 -16.24
N ASP A 160 -1.31 -24.61 -16.35
CA ASP A 160 -2.46 -23.73 -16.56
C ASP A 160 -2.81 -22.95 -15.28
N SER A 161 -2.23 -21.74 -15.18
CA SER A 161 -2.41 -20.86 -14.03
C SER A 161 -3.83 -20.30 -13.95
N GLU A 162 -4.51 -20.16 -15.09
CA GLU A 162 -5.88 -19.64 -15.17
C GLU A 162 -6.88 -20.68 -14.63
N ASN A 163 -6.72 -21.95 -14.99
CA ASN A 163 -7.56 -23.04 -14.46
C ASN A 163 -7.30 -23.37 -12.98
N LYS A 164 -6.20 -22.89 -12.41
CA LYS A 164 -5.86 -23.04 -10.98
C LYS A 164 -6.07 -21.77 -10.16
N ALA A 165 -6.50 -20.67 -10.78
CA ALA A 165 -6.84 -19.45 -10.08
C ALA A 165 -7.99 -19.72 -9.11
N ALA A 166 -7.73 -19.55 -7.81
CA ALA A 166 -8.65 -20.02 -6.78
C ALA A 166 -8.91 -19.02 -5.65
N LEU A 167 -8.28 -17.85 -5.68
CA LEU A 167 -8.50 -16.83 -4.66
C LEU A 167 -9.20 -15.62 -5.28
N THR A 168 -10.20 -15.09 -4.57
CA THR A 168 -10.70 -13.74 -4.86
C THR A 168 -9.71 -12.69 -4.35
N LEU A 169 -9.87 -11.45 -4.80
CA LEU A 169 -9.03 -10.34 -4.32
C LEU A 169 -9.08 -10.22 -2.80
N ARG A 170 -10.27 -10.39 -2.20
CA ARG A 170 -10.47 -10.32 -0.75
C ARG A 170 -9.80 -11.47 0.01
N GLU A 171 -9.85 -12.69 -0.55
CA GLU A 171 -9.16 -13.85 0.02
C GLU A 171 -7.64 -13.66 -0.01
N LEU A 172 -7.10 -13.12 -1.11
CA LEU A 172 -5.70 -12.77 -1.23
C LEU A 172 -5.29 -11.66 -0.24
N GLU A 173 -6.08 -10.60 -0.11
CA GLU A 173 -5.86 -9.54 0.88
C GLU A 173 -5.80 -10.09 2.30
N ARG A 174 -6.75 -10.96 2.67
CA ARG A 174 -6.78 -11.63 3.97
C ARG A 174 -5.51 -12.48 4.18
N TRP A 175 -5.11 -13.25 3.18
CA TRP A 175 -3.90 -14.09 3.28
C TRP A 175 -2.64 -13.24 3.44
N LEU A 176 -2.46 -12.19 2.63
CA LEU A 176 -1.33 -11.26 2.73
C LEU A 176 -1.29 -10.58 4.10
N THR A 177 -2.45 -10.27 4.67
CA THR A 177 -2.58 -9.66 5.99
C THR A 177 -2.01 -10.58 7.07
N LEU A 178 -2.36 -11.86 7.03
CA LEU A 178 -1.82 -12.88 7.94
C LEU A 178 -0.32 -13.10 7.71
N ALA A 179 0.14 -13.12 6.45
CA ALA A 179 1.55 -13.23 6.12
C ALA A 179 2.39 -12.08 6.70
N VAL A 180 1.86 -10.85 6.68
CA VAL A 180 2.49 -9.70 7.34
C VAL A 180 2.59 -9.90 8.86
N GLY A 181 1.54 -10.41 9.50
CA GLY A 181 1.57 -10.75 10.93
C GLY A 181 2.66 -11.77 11.27
N THR A 182 2.75 -12.85 10.48
CA THR A 182 3.81 -13.85 10.62
C THR A 182 5.20 -13.25 10.45
N TYR A 183 5.39 -12.37 9.45
CA TYR A 183 6.64 -11.66 9.24
C TYR A 183 7.02 -10.78 10.44
N HIS A 184 6.07 -10.02 11.00
CA HIS A 184 6.30 -9.15 12.15
C HIS A 184 6.74 -9.92 13.40
N GLY A 185 6.27 -11.16 13.57
CA GLY A 185 6.64 -12.06 14.67
C GLY A 185 7.92 -12.87 14.43
N SER A 186 8.44 -12.91 13.21
CA SER A 186 9.60 -13.73 12.84
C SER A 186 10.92 -12.97 13.01
N VAL A 187 11.98 -13.67 13.43
CA VAL A 187 13.31 -13.07 13.59
C VAL A 187 13.84 -12.57 12.24
N HIS A 188 14.10 -11.27 12.15
CA HIS A 188 14.63 -10.67 10.93
C HIS A 188 16.17 -10.65 10.95
N ASN A 189 16.82 -11.24 9.93
CA ASN A 189 18.28 -11.38 9.86
C ASN A 189 19.06 -10.07 10.07
N GLY A 190 18.58 -8.97 9.52
CA GLY A 190 19.22 -7.65 9.67
C GLY A 190 18.97 -6.96 11.02
N LEU A 191 18.02 -7.45 11.83
CA LEU A 191 17.71 -6.89 13.15
C LEU A 191 18.12 -7.83 14.30
N LEU A 192 18.28 -9.12 14.02
CA LEU A 192 18.48 -10.20 15.00
C LEU A 192 17.36 -10.30 16.04
N GLN A 193 16.18 -9.75 15.73
CA GLN A 193 14.96 -9.83 16.52
C GLN A 193 13.73 -9.64 15.60
N PRO A 194 12.51 -9.95 16.06
CA PRO A 194 11.30 -9.68 15.31
C PRO A 194 11.07 -8.18 15.03
N PRO A 195 10.59 -7.80 13.84
CA PRO A 195 10.23 -6.41 13.54
C PRO A 195 9.28 -5.79 14.57
N ALA A 196 8.26 -6.54 15.02
CA ALA A 196 7.33 -6.05 16.03
C ALA A 196 7.99 -5.75 17.38
N ALA A 197 8.94 -6.59 17.81
CA ALA A 197 9.71 -6.35 19.02
C ALA A 197 10.54 -5.06 18.88
N ARG A 198 11.19 -4.86 17.72
CA ARG A 198 11.96 -3.65 17.44
C ARG A 198 11.10 -2.39 17.45
N TRP A 199 9.88 -2.46 16.94
CA TRP A 199 8.91 -1.37 17.01
C TRP A 199 8.51 -1.07 18.45
N ALA A 200 8.13 -2.10 19.23
CA ALA A 200 7.72 -1.95 20.62
C ALA A 200 8.82 -1.33 21.50
N GLU A 201 10.08 -1.78 21.36
CA GLU A 201 11.25 -1.19 22.04
C GLU A 201 11.42 0.30 21.71
N ALA A 202 11.20 0.65 20.44
CA ALA A 202 11.36 2.02 19.98
C ALA A 202 10.24 2.92 20.52
N VAL A 203 9.00 2.47 20.44
CA VAL A 203 7.82 3.17 20.99
C VAL A 203 7.93 3.35 22.49
N ALA A 204 8.42 2.35 23.23
CA ALA A 204 8.66 2.48 24.68
C ALA A 204 9.68 3.58 25.01
N ARG A 205 10.62 3.86 24.10
CA ARG A 205 11.66 4.89 24.26
C ARG A 205 11.22 6.28 23.80
N VAL A 206 10.52 6.38 22.66
CA VAL A 206 10.22 7.67 22.00
C VAL A 206 8.75 8.10 22.13
N GLY A 207 7.89 7.23 22.65
CA GLY A 207 6.45 7.42 22.72
C GLY A 207 5.70 6.79 21.56
N VAL A 208 4.39 6.60 21.75
CA VAL A 208 3.48 6.08 20.72
C VAL A 208 3.26 7.16 19.65
N PRO A 209 3.49 6.88 18.36
CA PRO A 209 3.23 7.85 17.31
C PRO A 209 1.76 8.26 17.25
N ALA A 210 1.51 9.51 16.89
CA ALA A 210 0.15 10.00 16.68
C ALA A 210 -0.47 9.36 15.43
N VAL A 211 -1.68 8.83 15.60
CA VAL A 211 -2.47 8.19 14.55
C VAL A 211 -3.41 9.22 13.91
N VAL A 212 -3.61 9.11 12.60
CA VAL A 212 -4.62 9.89 11.87
C VAL A 212 -6.01 9.36 12.21
N THR A 213 -6.88 10.22 12.72
CA THR A 213 -8.25 9.84 13.13
C THR A 213 -9.31 10.12 12.06
N ARG A 214 -9.02 11.02 11.11
CA ARG A 214 -9.93 11.38 10.00
C ARG A 214 -9.44 10.81 8.67
N ALA A 215 -9.50 9.49 8.52
CA ALA A 215 -8.99 8.76 7.36
C ALA A 215 -9.46 9.33 6.01
N THR A 216 -10.76 9.63 5.85
CA THR A 216 -11.30 10.21 4.61
C THR A 216 -10.71 11.58 4.30
N SER A 217 -10.60 12.46 5.30
CA SER A 217 -10.02 13.79 5.10
C SER A 217 -8.55 13.68 4.72
N PHE A 218 -7.82 12.78 5.37
CA PHE A 218 -6.43 12.51 5.04
C PHE A 218 -6.29 11.98 3.61
N LEU A 219 -7.11 11.00 3.21
CA LEU A 219 -7.11 10.47 1.84
C LEU A 219 -7.34 11.55 0.79
N VAL A 220 -8.32 12.44 1.00
CA VAL A 220 -8.68 13.52 0.06
C VAL A 220 -7.48 14.42 -0.26
N ASP A 221 -6.57 14.62 0.68
CA ASP A 221 -5.35 15.41 0.47
C ASP A 221 -4.37 14.73 -0.52
N PHE A 222 -4.47 13.41 -0.69
CA PHE A 222 -3.66 12.60 -1.62
C PHE A 222 -4.40 12.22 -2.92
N LEU A 223 -5.67 12.59 -3.10
CA LEU A 223 -6.40 12.29 -4.32
C LEU A 223 -6.05 13.25 -5.48
N PRO A 224 -6.09 12.79 -6.74
CA PRO A 224 -5.96 13.64 -7.92
C PRO A 224 -6.96 14.80 -7.93
N ILE A 225 -6.51 15.97 -8.38
CA ILE A 225 -7.36 17.15 -8.55
C ILE A 225 -7.56 17.40 -10.03
N LEU A 226 -8.83 17.48 -10.45
CA LEU A 226 -9.20 18.03 -11.74
C LEU A 226 -9.66 19.47 -11.54
N ARG A 227 -8.88 20.43 -12.07
CA ARG A 227 -9.28 21.83 -12.08
C ARG A 227 -10.29 22.06 -13.22
N ARG A 228 -11.39 22.72 -12.91
CA ARG A 228 -12.43 23.11 -13.87
C ARG A 228 -12.85 24.55 -13.61
N THR A 229 -13.21 25.25 -14.68
CA THR A 229 -13.79 26.58 -14.60
C THR A 229 -15.27 26.45 -14.30
N LEU A 230 -15.73 27.01 -13.18
CA LEU A 230 -17.15 27.05 -12.86
C LEU A 230 -17.85 28.05 -13.79
N THR A 231 -18.80 27.58 -14.59
CA THR A 231 -19.65 28.43 -15.44
C THR A 231 -21.05 28.57 -14.84
N ARG A 232 -21.88 29.46 -15.41
CA ARG A 232 -23.28 29.65 -14.98
C ARG A 232 -24.11 28.35 -15.07
N THR A 233 -23.74 27.42 -15.92
CA THR A 233 -24.41 26.12 -16.10
C THR A 233 -23.66 24.97 -15.42
N GLY A 234 -22.73 25.29 -14.51
CA GLY A 234 -21.87 24.30 -13.87
C GLY A 234 -20.63 23.94 -14.67
N PHE A 235 -20.19 22.68 -14.59
CA PHE A 235 -19.07 22.11 -15.35
C PHE A 235 -19.32 20.63 -15.67
N VAL A 236 -18.50 20.04 -16.56
CA VAL A 236 -18.63 18.64 -16.97
C VAL A 236 -17.36 17.87 -16.63
N ILE A 237 -17.54 16.67 -16.09
CA ILE A 237 -16.48 15.66 -15.92
C ILE A 237 -17.03 14.34 -16.46
N ASP A 238 -16.32 13.70 -17.39
CA ASP A 238 -16.66 12.40 -17.98
C ASP A 238 -18.14 12.29 -18.41
N HIS A 239 -18.61 13.32 -19.11
CA HIS A 239 -19.99 13.48 -19.59
C HIS A 239 -21.06 13.63 -18.50
N ILE A 240 -20.66 13.71 -17.23
CA ILE A 240 -21.54 14.03 -16.11
C ILE A 240 -21.53 15.54 -15.86
N HIS A 241 -22.72 16.15 -15.88
CA HIS A 241 -22.90 17.57 -15.60
C HIS A 241 -23.04 17.82 -14.10
N TYR A 242 -22.13 18.62 -13.55
CA TYR A 242 -22.15 19.07 -12.17
C TYR A 242 -22.59 20.53 -12.12
N TYR A 243 -23.75 20.80 -11.55
CA TYR A 243 -24.30 22.14 -11.34
C TYR A 243 -24.91 22.24 -9.94
N ALA A 244 -25.02 23.45 -9.42
CA ALA A 244 -25.76 23.74 -8.20
C ALA A 244 -26.57 25.01 -8.42
N ASP A 245 -27.86 24.97 -8.10
CA ASP A 245 -28.76 26.11 -8.18
C ASP A 245 -28.49 27.07 -7.02
N GLY A 246 -27.44 27.89 -7.16
CA GLY A 246 -27.20 29.00 -6.25
C GLY A 246 -28.19 30.13 -6.52
N HIS A 247 -29.33 30.15 -5.81
CA HIS A 247 -29.98 31.30 -5.14
C HIS A 247 -31.49 31.07 -4.90
N CYS A 248 -31.86 30.73 -3.67
CA CYS A 248 -33.03 31.35 -3.03
C CYS A 248 -32.59 31.84 -1.64
N CYS A 249 -31.95 33.01 -1.60
CA CYS A 249 -32.06 33.84 -0.42
C CYS A 249 -33.45 34.48 -0.47
N LYS A 250 -34.32 34.08 0.45
CA LYS A 250 -35.39 34.92 0.98
C LYS A 250 -35.23 34.97 2.49
#